data_AF-A0A3M7DRJ7-F1
#
_entry.id   AF-A0A3M7DRJ7-F1
#
_cell.length_a   1.000
_cell.length_b   1.000
_cell.length_c   1.000
_cell.angle_alpha   90.00
_cell.angle_beta   90.00
_cell.angle_gamma   90.00
#
_symmetry.space_group_name_H-M   'P 1'
#
loop_
_entity.id
_entity.type
_entity.pdbx_description
1 polymer ?
#
loop_
_entity_poly.entity_id
_entity_poly.type
_entity_poly.pdbx_seq_one_letter_code
_entity_poly.pdbx_strand_id
1 'polypeptide(L)'
;MASRVANSVRSLLMMLRPVGNRSDAFLAHLHRTLSTSAGVESLITTVCFTAIFVHARLRHLLERQYERLAVAMATNASKSMLPGEILMAEIEPPQTRLAELCASVKTLADVMQDYWIFFRLWGLIGFYNSARENYLKPPGDAPLKLLNWAHVATGATFQLLENGAYLASKGVLRGEKWTRRESKWAVWSNRFWLAQVLVDGLRLLRVRQLRYKEEFGAKEAGEAGEKEFKIQSEALRRKWQRDAYANAGWLPVTLHWSFEDENNSPVNDTWLGLGGMIPGVIGLLNAWEETSDRRAVA
;
A
#
# COMPACT_ATOMS: atom_id res chain seq x y z
N MET A 1 -33.32 -43.95 19.24
CA MET A 1 -33.11 -42.48 19.21
C MET A 1 -31.68 -42.10 19.64
N ALA A 2 -31.17 -42.64 20.75
CA ALA A 2 -29.80 -42.39 21.24
C ALA A 2 -28.67 -42.74 20.23
N SER A 3 -28.81 -43.82 19.45
CA SER A 3 -27.80 -44.23 18.45
C SER A 3 -27.68 -43.26 17.26
N ARG A 4 -28.79 -42.65 16.81
CA ARG A 4 -28.76 -41.62 15.75
C ARG A 4 -28.09 -40.34 16.25
N VAL A 5 -28.39 -39.92 17.48
CA VAL A 5 -27.78 -38.73 18.09
C VAL A 5 -26.27 -38.94 18.29
N ALA A 6 -25.83 -40.10 18.77
CA ALA A 6 -24.41 -40.43 18.92
C ALA A 6 -23.66 -40.43 17.57
N ASN A 7 -24.28 -40.97 16.51
CA ASN A 7 -23.70 -40.95 15.16
C ASN A 7 -23.63 -39.53 14.57
N SER A 8 -24.65 -38.70 14.81
CA SER A 8 -24.65 -37.29 14.40
C SER A 8 -23.57 -36.48 15.12
N VAL A 9 -23.39 -36.66 16.44
CA VAL A 9 -22.34 -35.99 17.21
C VAL A 9 -20.95 -36.42 16.77
N ARG A 10 -20.73 -37.72 16.51
CA ARG A 10 -19.45 -38.23 16.02
C ARG A 10 -19.11 -37.70 14.62
N SER A 11 -20.10 -37.61 13.73
CA SER A 11 -19.94 -37.01 12.40
C SER A 11 -19.60 -35.52 12.48
N LEU A 12 -20.28 -34.79 13.36
CA LEU A 12 -20.05 -33.35 13.58
C LEU A 12 -18.64 -33.11 14.17
N LEU A 13 -18.19 -33.92 15.13
CA LEU A 13 -16.82 -33.88 15.65
C LEU A 13 -15.76 -34.24 14.60
N MET A 14 -16.05 -35.19 13.70
CA MET A 14 -15.17 -35.52 12.58
C MET A 14 -15.05 -34.39 11.56
N MET A 15 -16.10 -33.59 11.36
CA MET A 15 -16.03 -32.39 10.50
C MET A 15 -15.37 -31.20 11.19
N LEU A 16 -15.64 -30.98 12.49
CA LEU A 16 -15.08 -29.85 13.24
C LEU A 16 -13.59 -30.00 13.51
N ARG A 17 -13.07 -31.21 13.72
CA ARG A 17 -11.65 -31.44 14.03
C ARG A 17 -10.69 -30.97 12.92
N PRO A 18 -10.87 -31.33 11.63
CA PRO A 18 -10.01 -30.82 10.56
C PRO A 18 -10.19 -29.31 10.33
N VAL A 19 -11.38 -28.76 10.56
CA VAL A 19 -11.63 -27.32 10.50
C VAL A 19 -10.86 -26.61 11.62
N GLY A 20 -10.98 -27.10 12.86
CA GLY A 20 -10.26 -26.57 14.01
C GLY A 20 -8.74 -26.63 13.83
N ASN A 21 -8.21 -27.76 13.34
CA ASN A 21 -6.77 -27.89 13.07
C ASN A 21 -6.27 -26.93 11.98
N ARG A 22 -7.08 -26.68 10.93
CA ARG A 22 -6.74 -25.72 9.87
C ARG A 22 -6.78 -24.28 10.39
N SER A 23 -7.80 -23.94 11.17
CA SER A 23 -7.93 -22.62 11.80
C SER A 23 -6.79 -22.36 12.77
N ASP A 24 -6.44 -23.33 13.61
CA ASP A 24 -5.30 -23.22 14.54
C ASP A 24 -3.98 -23.04 13.78
N ALA A 25 -3.70 -23.87 12.77
CA ALA A 25 -2.50 -23.73 11.95
C ALA A 25 -2.42 -22.37 11.23
N PHE A 26 -3.55 -21.87 10.71
CA PHE A 26 -3.64 -20.55 10.10
C PHE A 26 -3.39 -19.44 11.11
N LEU A 27 -4.03 -19.48 12.28
CA LEU A 27 -3.86 -18.46 13.33
C LEU A 27 -2.44 -18.45 13.88
N ALA A 28 -1.83 -19.62 14.06
CA ALA A 28 -0.43 -19.74 14.47
C ALA A 28 0.53 -19.15 13.42
N HIS A 29 0.26 -19.35 12.13
CA HIS A 29 1.06 -18.74 11.07
C HIS A 29 0.83 -17.23 11.00
N LEU A 30 -0.42 -16.78 11.04
CA LEU A 30 -0.76 -15.36 11.10
C LEU A 30 -0.08 -14.66 12.27
N HIS A 31 -0.06 -15.29 13.45
CA HIS A 31 0.65 -14.75 14.60
C HIS A 31 2.16 -14.62 14.35
N ARG A 32 2.81 -15.61 13.73
CA ARG A 32 4.23 -15.50 13.33
C ARG A 32 4.46 -14.35 12.36
N THR A 33 3.63 -14.23 11.32
CA THR A 33 3.70 -13.14 10.34
C THR A 33 3.58 -11.78 11.03
N LEU A 34 2.57 -11.60 11.88
CA LEU A 34 2.31 -10.34 12.58
C LEU A 34 3.23 -10.10 13.79
N SER A 35 4.09 -11.06 14.14
CA SER A 35 5.17 -10.84 15.11
C SER A 35 6.40 -10.19 14.45
N THR A 36 6.43 -10.10 13.11
CA THR A 36 7.48 -9.40 12.37
C THR A 36 7.05 -7.96 12.04
N SER A 37 7.99 -7.02 12.04
CA SER A 37 7.73 -5.65 11.59
C SER A 37 7.22 -5.61 10.14
N ALA A 38 7.84 -6.40 9.26
CA ALA A 38 7.46 -6.48 7.84
C ALA A 38 6.02 -6.99 7.65
N GLY A 39 5.59 -7.99 8.41
CA GLY A 39 4.22 -8.51 8.35
C GLY A 39 3.19 -7.51 8.86
N VAL A 40 3.49 -6.80 9.96
CA VAL A 40 2.62 -5.74 10.50
C VAL A 40 2.51 -4.56 9.53
N GLU A 41 3.63 -4.07 9.01
CA GLU A 41 3.67 -2.96 8.05
C GLU A 41 2.90 -3.31 6.77
N SER A 42 3.10 -4.53 6.25
CA SER A 42 2.40 -4.99 5.05
C SER A 42 0.89 -5.12 5.28
N LEU A 43 0.47 -5.66 6.44
CA LEU A 43 -0.95 -5.73 6.81
C LEU A 43 -1.58 -4.33 6.88
N ILE A 44 -0.94 -3.40 7.57
CA ILE A 44 -1.43 -2.02 7.70
C ILE A 44 -1.53 -1.37 6.32
N THR A 45 -0.51 -1.54 5.47
CA THR A 45 -0.52 -1.04 4.10
C THR A 45 -1.70 -1.61 3.32
N THR A 46 -1.91 -2.94 3.35
CA THR A 46 -3.06 -3.58 2.70
C THR A 46 -4.39 -3.02 3.22
N VAL A 47 -4.57 -2.95 4.53
CA VAL A 47 -5.83 -2.50 5.14
C VAL A 47 -6.08 -1.01 4.84
N CYS A 48 -5.06 -0.17 4.92
CA CYS A 48 -5.12 1.26 4.62
C CYS A 48 -5.62 1.50 3.19
N PHE A 49 -4.94 0.94 2.19
CA PHE A 49 -5.31 1.15 0.80
C PHE A 49 -6.61 0.44 0.39
N THR A 50 -6.94 -0.68 1.05
CA THR A 50 -8.27 -1.29 0.94
C THR A 50 -9.35 -0.35 1.46
N ALA A 51 -9.13 0.28 2.62
CA ALA A 51 -10.07 1.24 3.19
C ALA A 51 -10.22 2.49 2.30
N ILE A 52 -9.13 3.01 1.73
CA ILE A 52 -9.17 4.10 0.74
C ILE A 52 -10.03 3.71 -0.46
N PHE A 53 -9.81 2.52 -1.03
CA PHE A 53 -10.60 2.03 -2.15
C PHE A 53 -12.09 1.90 -1.80
N VAL A 54 -12.40 1.27 -0.66
CA VAL A 54 -13.78 1.08 -0.21
C VAL A 54 -14.45 2.45 0.05
N HIS A 55 -13.74 3.38 0.69
CA HIS A 55 -14.23 4.75 0.89
C HIS A 55 -14.56 5.43 -0.43
N ALA A 56 -13.67 5.37 -1.43
CA ALA A 56 -13.92 5.94 -2.76
C ALA A 56 -15.19 5.37 -3.40
N ARG A 57 -15.44 4.06 -3.26
CA ARG A 57 -16.67 3.43 -3.77
C ARG A 57 -17.92 3.85 -3.00
N LEU A 58 -17.85 3.90 -1.67
CA LEU A 58 -18.95 4.36 -0.83
C LEU A 58 -19.31 5.81 -1.11
N ARG A 59 -18.28 6.67 -1.25
CA ARG A 59 -18.44 8.08 -1.60
C ARG A 59 -19.16 8.26 -2.93
N HIS A 60 -18.76 7.55 -3.99
CA HIS A 60 -19.46 7.62 -5.28
C HIS A 60 -20.92 7.16 -5.21
N LEU A 61 -21.22 6.15 -4.39
CA LEU A 61 -22.61 5.72 -4.18
C LEU A 61 -23.43 6.78 -3.44
N LEU A 62 -22.81 7.41 -2.44
CA LEU A 62 -23.42 8.45 -1.63
C LEU A 62 -23.68 9.73 -2.44
N GLU A 63 -22.70 10.17 -3.24
CA GLU A 63 -22.83 11.32 -4.16
C GLU A 63 -24.01 11.11 -5.12
N ARG A 64 -24.10 9.92 -5.75
CA ARG A 64 -25.22 9.58 -6.64
C ARG A 64 -26.57 9.53 -5.92
N GLN A 65 -26.58 9.19 -4.63
CA GLN A 65 -27.81 9.21 -3.84
C GLN A 65 -28.24 10.65 -3.55
N TYR A 66 -27.29 11.51 -3.18
CA TYR A 66 -27.53 12.93 -2.92
C TYR A 66 -27.96 13.68 -4.19
N GLU A 67 -27.32 13.42 -5.33
CA GLU A 67 -27.75 13.99 -6.62
C GLU A 67 -29.20 13.62 -6.95
N ARG A 68 -29.57 12.33 -6.79
CA ARG A 68 -30.95 11.88 -7.03
C ARG A 68 -31.95 12.54 -6.09
N LEU A 69 -31.58 12.72 -4.82
CA LEU A 69 -32.41 13.39 -3.83
C LEU A 69 -32.56 14.89 -4.15
N ALA A 70 -31.47 15.57 -4.49
CA ALA A 70 -31.47 16.97 -4.90
C ALA A 70 -32.32 17.19 -6.15
N VAL A 71 -32.18 16.34 -7.18
CA VAL A 71 -32.99 16.40 -8.41
C VAL A 71 -34.47 16.13 -8.11
N ALA A 72 -34.79 15.14 -7.28
CA ALA A 72 -36.17 14.86 -6.90
C ALA A 72 -36.81 16.04 -6.14
N MET A 73 -36.07 16.65 -5.22
CA MET A 73 -36.51 17.84 -4.50
C MET A 73 -36.71 19.03 -5.44
N ALA A 74 -35.73 19.32 -6.30
CA ALA A 74 -35.82 20.40 -7.28
C ALA A 74 -37.01 20.22 -8.25
N THR A 75 -37.25 18.99 -8.71
CA THR A 75 -38.35 18.64 -9.62
C THR A 75 -39.71 18.74 -8.93
N ASN A 76 -39.79 18.47 -7.63
CA ASN A 76 -41.03 18.64 -6.89
C ASN A 76 -41.28 20.11 -6.50
N ALA A 77 -40.23 20.83 -6.12
CA ALA A 77 -40.32 22.26 -5.84
C ALA A 77 -40.77 23.05 -7.08
N SER A 78 -40.21 22.74 -8.26
CA SER A 78 -40.57 23.44 -9.51
C SER A 78 -42.05 23.28 -9.91
N LYS A 79 -42.74 22.22 -9.47
CA LYS A 79 -44.20 22.06 -9.70
C LYS A 79 -45.04 23.04 -8.89
N SER A 80 -44.51 23.54 -7.78
CA SER A 80 -45.22 24.43 -6.86
C SER A 80 -44.79 25.90 -6.97
N MET A 81 -43.75 26.20 -7.77
CA MET A 81 -43.20 27.54 -7.94
C MET A 81 -43.78 28.25 -9.16
N LEU A 82 -43.82 29.58 -9.10
CA LEU A 82 -44.21 30.41 -10.24
C LEU A 82 -43.05 30.56 -11.25
N PRO A 83 -43.34 30.84 -12.54
CA PRO A 83 -42.30 31.05 -13.54
C PRO A 83 -41.38 32.23 -13.17
N GLY A 84 -40.06 31.96 -13.06
CA GLY A 84 -39.04 32.98 -12.76
C GLY A 84 -38.65 33.11 -11.28
N GLU A 85 -39.28 32.35 -10.40
CA GLU A 85 -38.94 32.31 -8.97
C GLU A 85 -37.74 31.36 -8.73
N ILE A 86 -36.74 31.81 -7.97
CA ILE A 86 -35.51 31.04 -7.67
C ILE A 86 -35.59 30.53 -6.23
N LEU A 87 -35.51 29.22 -6.06
CA LEU A 87 -35.42 28.60 -4.73
C LEU A 87 -33.98 28.21 -4.45
N MET A 88 -33.38 28.83 -3.43
CA MET A 88 -32.14 28.36 -2.83
C MET A 88 -32.49 27.65 -1.53
N ALA A 89 -32.35 26.33 -1.53
CA ALA A 89 -32.47 25.51 -0.34
C ALA A 89 -31.12 24.86 -0.05
N GLU A 90 -30.60 25.11 1.14
CA GLU A 90 -29.50 24.33 1.70
C GLU A 90 -30.09 23.07 2.33
N ILE A 91 -29.70 21.91 1.82
CA ILE A 91 -30.19 20.62 2.28
C ILE A 91 -29.11 20.02 3.16
N GLU A 92 -29.40 19.84 4.45
CA GLU A 92 -28.50 19.07 5.31
C GLU A 92 -28.41 17.62 4.80
N PRO A 93 -27.20 17.07 4.66
CA PRO A 93 -27.02 15.72 4.15
C PRO A 93 -27.70 14.73 5.11
N PRO A 94 -28.61 13.87 4.62
CA PRO A 94 -29.34 12.95 5.48
C PRO A 94 -28.37 11.96 6.13
N GLN A 95 -28.46 11.83 7.45
CA GLN A 95 -27.68 10.86 8.22
C GLN A 95 -28.19 9.44 7.94
N THR A 96 -27.64 8.83 6.89
CA THR A 96 -27.92 7.46 6.50
C THR A 96 -26.81 6.54 7.00
N ARG A 97 -27.12 5.25 7.18
CA ARG A 97 -26.10 4.23 7.47
C ARG A 97 -24.96 4.20 6.45
N LEU A 98 -25.26 4.55 5.19
CA LEU A 98 -24.25 4.66 4.13
C LEU A 98 -23.29 5.83 4.40
N ALA A 99 -23.81 6.99 4.81
CA ALA A 99 -23.00 8.15 5.18
C ALA A 99 -22.12 7.84 6.40
N GLU A 100 -22.68 7.21 7.44
CA GLU A 100 -21.93 6.77 8.63
C GLU A 100 -20.83 5.77 8.29
N LEU A 101 -21.12 4.77 7.45
CA LEU A 101 -20.13 3.79 6.98
C LEU A 101 -19.03 4.46 6.15
N CYS A 102 -19.40 5.36 5.24
CA CYS A 102 -18.46 6.12 4.41
C CYS A 102 -17.48 6.92 5.28
N ALA A 103 -18.00 7.60 6.30
CA ALA A 103 -17.20 8.34 7.28
C ALA A 103 -16.31 7.41 8.12
N SER A 104 -16.87 6.30 8.62
CA SER A 104 -16.12 5.33 9.45
C SER A 104 -14.94 4.72 8.70
N VAL A 105 -15.14 4.36 7.42
CA VAL A 105 -14.07 3.81 6.57
C VAL A 105 -13.01 4.87 6.26
N LYS A 106 -13.40 6.14 6.04
CA LYS A 106 -12.46 7.27 5.90
C LYS A 106 -11.59 7.40 7.15
N THR A 107 -12.19 7.45 8.33
CA THR A 107 -11.47 7.57 9.60
C THR A 107 -10.52 6.39 9.83
N LEU A 108 -10.94 5.16 9.48
CA LEU A 108 -10.07 4.00 9.55
C LEU A 108 -8.85 4.16 8.63
N ALA A 109 -9.06 4.60 7.38
CA ALA A 109 -7.96 4.85 6.44
C ALA A 109 -6.99 5.90 6.99
N ASP A 110 -7.51 7.00 7.54
CA ASP A 110 -6.70 8.11 8.08
C ASP A 110 -5.84 7.66 9.28
N VAL A 111 -6.40 6.86 10.19
CA VAL A 111 -5.65 6.31 11.34
C VAL A 111 -4.56 5.34 10.86
N MET A 112 -4.87 4.46 9.91
CA MET A 112 -3.90 3.51 9.36
C MET A 112 -2.77 4.23 8.62
N GLN A 113 -3.10 5.26 7.84
CA GLN A 113 -2.13 6.07 7.13
C GLN A 113 -1.23 6.84 8.10
N ASP A 114 -1.78 7.39 9.18
CA ASP A 114 -1.00 8.08 10.22
C ASP A 114 0.04 7.15 10.85
N TYR A 115 -0.38 5.94 11.24
CA TYR A 115 0.52 4.93 11.77
C TYR A 115 1.59 4.50 10.74
N TRP A 116 1.19 4.33 9.48
CA TRP A 116 2.11 3.95 8.41
C TRP A 116 3.19 5.01 8.18
N ILE A 117 2.83 6.30 8.14
CA ILE A 117 3.82 7.39 8.02
C ILE A 117 4.72 7.43 9.26
N PHE A 118 4.15 7.30 10.45
CA PHE A 118 4.91 7.26 11.71
C PHE A 118 5.96 6.14 11.70
N PHE A 119 5.59 4.94 11.23
CA PHE A 119 6.49 3.79 11.20
C PHE A 119 7.69 4.01 10.27
N ARG A 120 7.58 4.88 9.26
CA ARG A 120 8.68 5.19 8.34
C ARG A 120 9.65 6.25 8.85
N LEU A 121 9.45 6.86 10.02
CA LEU A 121 10.37 7.87 10.55
C LEU A 121 11.84 7.38 10.59
N TRP A 122 12.05 6.07 10.73
CA TRP A 122 13.36 5.40 10.73
C TRP A 122 13.95 5.16 9.32
N GLY A 123 13.24 5.52 8.24
CA GLY A 123 13.58 5.16 6.86
C GLY A 123 14.94 5.67 6.39
N LEU A 124 15.45 6.77 6.97
CA LEU A 124 16.79 7.28 6.66
C LEU A 124 17.90 6.29 7.02
N ILE A 125 17.70 5.49 8.07
CA ILE A 125 18.62 4.40 8.45
C ILE A 125 18.62 3.32 7.36
N GLY A 126 17.45 2.99 6.82
CA GLY A 126 17.31 2.08 5.69
C GLY A 126 18.06 2.57 4.45
N PHE A 127 17.92 3.85 4.11
CA PHE A 127 18.66 4.44 2.98
C PHE A 127 20.16 4.53 3.22
N TYR A 128 20.62 4.80 4.45
CA TYR A 128 22.02 4.72 4.81
C TYR A 128 22.58 3.30 4.61
N ASN A 129 21.86 2.28 5.07
CA ASN A 129 22.26 0.88 4.88
C ASN A 129 22.30 0.52 3.40
N SER A 130 21.30 0.94 2.61
CA SER A 130 21.28 0.75 1.15
C SER A 130 22.47 1.44 0.46
N ALA A 131 22.81 2.66 0.87
CA ALA A 131 23.99 3.38 0.38
C ALA A 131 25.29 2.63 0.72
N ARG A 132 25.40 2.15 1.96
CA ARG A 132 26.56 1.39 2.45
C ARG A 132 26.72 0.07 1.71
N GLU A 133 25.64 -0.67 1.51
CA GLU A 133 25.64 -1.92 0.75
C GLU A 133 26.05 -1.69 -0.70
N ASN A 134 25.51 -0.65 -1.35
CA ASN A 134 25.87 -0.29 -2.71
C ASN A 134 27.33 0.18 -2.84
N TYR A 135 27.90 0.77 -1.79
CA TYR A 135 29.32 1.14 -1.75
C TYR A 135 30.23 -0.08 -1.55
N LEU A 136 29.87 -0.98 -0.63
CA LEU A 136 30.68 -2.16 -0.30
C LEU A 136 30.59 -3.27 -1.36
N LYS A 137 29.42 -3.41 -1.99
CA LYS A 137 29.10 -4.44 -2.99
C LYS A 137 28.38 -3.79 -4.18
N PRO A 138 29.06 -2.94 -4.96
CA PRO A 138 28.45 -2.31 -6.10
C PRO A 138 28.08 -3.36 -7.18
N PRO A 139 26.95 -3.19 -7.89
CA PRO A 139 26.61 -4.03 -9.05
C PRO A 139 27.75 -4.08 -10.08
N GLY A 140 27.82 -5.12 -10.91
CA GLY A 140 28.83 -5.17 -11.99
C GLY A 140 28.54 -4.15 -13.09
N ASP A 141 27.26 -3.99 -13.42
CA ASP A 141 26.74 -3.13 -14.48
C ASP A 141 26.73 -1.65 -14.09
N ALA A 142 27.34 -0.80 -14.93
CA ALA A 142 27.43 0.64 -14.67
C ALA A 142 26.06 1.35 -14.64
N PRO A 143 25.11 1.08 -15.56
CA PRO A 143 23.73 1.57 -15.44
C PRO A 143 23.06 1.18 -14.12
N LEU A 144 23.18 -0.08 -13.66
CA LEU A 144 22.63 -0.48 -12.36
C LEU A 144 23.28 0.26 -11.19
N LYS A 145 24.59 0.48 -11.21
CA LYS A 145 25.27 1.30 -10.17
C LYS A 145 24.66 2.70 -10.10
N LEU A 146 24.46 3.36 -11.24
CA LEU A 146 23.88 4.70 -11.31
C LEU A 146 22.44 4.72 -10.79
N LEU A 147 21.62 3.76 -11.21
CA LEU A 147 20.23 3.64 -10.76
C LEU A 147 20.14 3.37 -9.26
N ASN A 148 21.01 2.55 -8.69
CA ASN A 148 21.06 2.33 -7.24
C ASN A 148 21.40 3.61 -6.47
N TRP A 149 22.39 4.38 -6.92
CA TRP A 149 22.71 5.67 -6.29
C TRP A 149 21.57 6.69 -6.44
N ALA A 150 20.90 6.72 -7.59
CA ALA A 150 19.73 7.55 -7.80
C ALA A 150 18.57 7.15 -6.88
N HIS A 151 18.34 5.85 -6.66
CA HIS A 151 17.35 5.33 -5.71
C HIS A 151 17.66 5.81 -4.29
N VAL A 152 18.91 5.67 -3.85
CA VAL A 152 19.36 6.12 -2.52
C VAL A 152 19.16 7.63 -2.36
N ALA A 153 19.56 8.42 -3.34
CA ALA A 153 19.46 9.88 -3.27
C ALA A 153 18.01 10.38 -3.24
N THR A 154 17.15 9.82 -4.12
CA THR A 154 15.72 10.16 -4.17
C THR A 154 15.01 9.72 -2.89
N GLY A 155 15.26 8.49 -2.42
CA GLY A 155 14.68 7.96 -1.20
C GLY A 155 15.11 8.71 0.07
N ALA A 156 16.39 9.06 0.21
CA ALA A 156 16.86 9.86 1.34
C ALA A 156 16.23 11.26 1.36
N THR A 157 16.08 11.89 0.19
CA THR A 157 15.43 13.20 0.07
C THR A 157 13.93 13.10 0.39
N PHE A 158 13.26 12.07 -0.11
CA PHE A 158 11.87 11.75 0.23
C PHE A 158 11.70 11.64 1.75
N GLN A 159 12.49 10.78 2.41
CA GLN A 159 12.33 10.52 3.84
C GLN A 159 12.63 11.75 4.70
N LEU A 160 13.61 12.57 4.31
CA LEU A 160 13.91 13.82 5.01
C LEU A 160 12.74 14.80 4.96
N LEU A 161 12.15 14.99 3.77
CA LEU A 161 11.02 15.89 3.58
C LEU A 161 9.75 15.37 4.26
N GLU A 162 9.48 14.07 4.12
CA GLU A 162 8.34 13.42 4.77
C GLU A 162 8.43 13.51 6.29
N ASN A 163 9.58 13.18 6.88
CA ASN A 163 9.77 13.28 8.33
C ASN A 163 9.53 14.70 8.83
N GLY A 164 10.03 15.70 8.10
CA GLY A 164 9.80 17.10 8.45
C GLY A 164 8.34 17.52 8.33
N ALA A 165 7.66 17.14 7.25
CA ALA A 165 6.24 17.43 7.06
C ALA A 165 5.38 16.76 8.14
N TYR A 166 5.65 15.49 8.44
CA TYR A 166 4.93 14.74 9.46
C TYR A 166 5.14 15.31 10.87
N LEU A 167 6.38 15.61 11.26
CA LEU A 167 6.65 16.19 12.57
C LEU A 167 6.10 17.62 12.71
N ALA A 168 6.01 18.38 11.61
CA ALA A 168 5.35 19.68 11.58
C ALA A 168 3.82 19.54 11.76
N SER A 169 3.18 18.60 11.04
CA SER A 169 1.73 18.38 11.13
C SER A 169 1.29 17.90 12.52
N LYS A 170 2.17 17.20 13.25
CA LYS A 170 1.96 16.79 14.65
C LYS A 170 2.34 17.84 15.69
N GLY A 171 2.84 19.01 15.27
CA GLY A 171 3.22 20.09 16.17
C GLY A 171 4.49 19.82 17.00
N VAL A 172 5.28 18.82 16.60
CA VAL A 172 6.61 18.55 17.19
C VAL A 172 7.60 19.61 16.71
N LEU A 173 7.61 19.93 15.41
CA LEU A 173 8.35 21.06 14.86
C LEU A 173 7.52 22.33 14.97
N ARG A 174 7.83 23.16 15.96
CA ARG A 174 7.06 24.36 16.29
C ARG A 174 7.59 25.61 15.58
N GLY A 175 6.67 26.50 15.20
CA GLY A 175 6.94 27.83 14.64
C GLY A 175 6.40 28.01 13.24
N GLU A 176 6.02 29.24 12.90
CA GLU A 176 5.35 29.61 11.64
C GLU A 176 6.11 29.14 10.39
N LYS A 177 7.45 29.14 10.45
CA LYS A 177 8.31 28.67 9.35
C LYS A 177 8.08 27.20 9.01
N TRP A 178 7.82 26.35 10.00
CA TRP A 178 7.62 24.90 9.81
C TRP A 178 6.21 24.63 9.30
N THR A 179 5.19 25.24 9.92
CA THR A 179 3.79 25.13 9.48
C THR A 179 3.62 25.61 8.04
N ARG A 180 4.27 26.71 7.63
CA ARG A 180 4.20 27.20 6.25
C ARG A 180 4.89 26.28 5.24
N ARG A 181 5.89 25.50 5.68
CA ARG A 181 6.65 24.58 4.82
C ARG A 181 6.01 23.20 4.72
N GLU A 182 5.19 22.81 5.69
CA GLU A 182 4.57 21.49 5.82
C GLU A 182 3.95 21.00 4.50
N SER A 183 2.96 21.72 3.97
CA SER A 183 2.26 21.33 2.73
C SER A 183 3.23 21.21 1.55
N LYS A 184 4.16 22.15 1.40
CA LYS A 184 5.17 22.09 0.34
C LYS A 184 6.11 20.89 0.50
N TRP A 185 6.53 20.59 1.72
CA TRP A 185 7.41 19.44 2.00
C TRP A 185 6.69 18.13 1.76
N ALA A 186 5.40 18.02 2.10
CA ALA A 186 4.57 16.86 1.80
C ALA A 186 4.44 16.63 0.29
N VAL A 187 4.21 17.68 -0.51
CA VAL A 187 4.11 17.52 -1.97
C VAL A 187 5.46 17.15 -2.59
N TRP A 188 6.54 17.82 -2.17
CA TRP A 188 7.88 17.51 -2.68
C TRP A 188 8.38 16.14 -2.25
N SER A 189 8.08 15.68 -1.04
CA SER A 189 8.42 14.31 -0.62
C SER A 189 7.75 13.30 -1.57
N ASN A 190 6.45 13.44 -1.84
CA ASN A 190 5.74 12.55 -2.77
C ASN A 190 6.31 12.59 -4.19
N ARG A 191 6.80 13.74 -4.68
CA ARG A 191 7.51 13.84 -5.97
C ARG A 191 8.83 13.08 -5.98
N PHE A 192 9.59 13.12 -4.89
CA PHE A 192 10.82 12.32 -4.75
C PHE A 192 10.50 10.84 -4.62
N TRP A 193 9.38 10.48 -3.98
CA TRP A 193 8.91 9.10 -3.95
C TRP A 193 8.49 8.62 -5.34
N LEU A 194 7.79 9.44 -6.13
CA LEU A 194 7.50 9.15 -7.53
C LEU A 194 8.79 8.95 -8.34
N ALA A 195 9.77 9.85 -8.19
CA ALA A 195 11.07 9.72 -8.84
C ALA A 195 11.76 8.40 -8.46
N GLN A 196 11.70 8.00 -7.20
CA GLN A 196 12.23 6.73 -6.71
C GLN A 196 11.54 5.53 -7.39
N VAL A 197 10.21 5.51 -7.47
CA VAL A 197 9.43 4.45 -8.15
C VAL A 197 9.78 4.37 -9.64
N LEU A 198 10.04 5.50 -10.30
CA LEU A 198 10.51 5.52 -11.68
C LEU A 198 11.93 4.94 -11.83
N VAL A 199 12.84 5.30 -10.94
CA VAL A 199 14.20 4.76 -10.89
C VAL A 199 14.18 3.25 -10.64
N ASP A 200 13.35 2.77 -9.72
CA ASP A 200 13.17 1.35 -9.45
C ASP A 200 12.56 0.61 -10.65
N GLY A 201 11.61 1.23 -11.34
CA GLY A 201 11.09 0.72 -12.61
C GLY A 201 12.20 0.53 -13.65
N LEU A 202 13.08 1.52 -13.83
CA LEU A 202 14.23 1.43 -14.73
C LEU A 202 15.23 0.34 -14.29
N ARG A 203 15.48 0.23 -12.98
CA ARG A 203 16.33 -0.82 -12.40
C ARG A 203 15.76 -2.21 -12.69
N LEU A 204 14.47 -2.41 -12.47
CA LEU A 204 13.78 -3.67 -12.76
C LEU A 204 13.82 -4.00 -14.26
N LEU A 205 13.60 -3.02 -15.14
CA LEU A 205 13.74 -3.21 -16.59
C LEU A 205 15.17 -3.64 -16.97
N ARG A 206 16.19 -3.02 -16.35
CA ARG A 206 17.59 -3.38 -16.57
C ARG A 206 17.90 -4.80 -16.09
N VAL A 207 17.43 -5.19 -14.90
CA VAL A 207 17.57 -6.57 -14.38
C VAL A 207 16.92 -7.59 -15.33
N ARG A 208 15.76 -7.26 -15.90
CA ARG A 208 15.10 -8.11 -16.92
C ARG A 208 15.92 -8.22 -18.20
N GLN A 209 16.53 -7.13 -18.68
CA GLN A 209 17.43 -7.16 -19.84
C GLN A 209 18.64 -8.06 -19.61
N LEU A 210 19.17 -8.05 -18.38
CA LEU A 210 20.26 -8.92 -17.95
C LEU A 210 19.80 -10.37 -17.65
N ARG A 211 18.54 -10.71 -17.96
CA ARG A 211 17.94 -12.04 -17.77
C ARG A 211 18.05 -12.57 -16.34
N TYR A 212 17.91 -11.68 -15.35
CA TYR A 212 17.98 -12.04 -13.94
C TYR A 212 19.29 -12.70 -13.52
N LYS A 213 20.36 -12.59 -14.32
CA LYS A 213 21.66 -13.21 -14.02
C LYS A 213 22.28 -12.68 -12.71
N GLU A 214 21.74 -11.60 -12.15
CA GLU A 214 22.30 -10.82 -11.05
C GLU A 214 21.24 -10.48 -9.97
N GLU A 215 21.19 -11.21 -8.86
CA GLU A 215 21.24 -10.53 -7.56
C GLU A 215 22.68 -10.12 -7.19
N PHE A 216 23.67 -10.57 -7.99
CA PHE A 216 25.11 -10.42 -7.77
C PHE A 216 25.77 -9.75 -8.98
N GLY A 217 26.47 -8.65 -8.80
CA GLY A 217 27.31 -8.08 -9.85
C GLY A 217 28.40 -9.01 -10.41
N ALA A 218 28.07 -9.98 -11.29
CA ALA A 218 28.98 -11.01 -11.79
C ALA A 218 28.60 -11.38 -13.25
N LYS A 219 29.48 -11.25 -14.25
CA LYS A 219 30.63 -12.12 -14.59
C LYS A 219 30.37 -13.62 -14.35
N GLU A 220 30.42 -14.38 -15.44
CA GLU A 220 30.39 -15.84 -15.46
C GLU A 220 31.59 -16.43 -14.72
N ALA A 221 31.38 -17.47 -13.91
CA ALA A 221 32.13 -18.73 -13.91
C ALA A 221 31.67 -19.61 -12.73
N GLY A 222 31.11 -20.78 -13.05
CA GLY A 222 30.83 -21.85 -12.08
C GLY A 222 29.82 -22.84 -12.65
N GLU A 223 30.21 -24.12 -12.71
CA GLU A 223 29.40 -25.26 -13.15
C GLU A 223 28.22 -25.52 -12.20
N ALA A 224 27.24 -24.63 -12.14
CA ALA A 224 25.95 -24.93 -11.54
C ALA A 224 25.21 -25.88 -12.50
N GLY A 225 24.83 -27.07 -12.04
CA GLY A 225 24.11 -28.04 -12.85
C GLY A 225 22.80 -27.46 -13.40
N GLU A 226 22.38 -27.86 -14.61
CA GLU A 226 21.24 -27.27 -15.32
C GLU A 226 19.94 -27.16 -14.49
N LYS A 227 19.70 -28.11 -13.58
CA LYS A 227 18.49 -28.11 -12.73
C LYS A 227 18.53 -27.02 -11.66
N GLU A 228 19.69 -26.82 -11.02
CA GLU A 228 19.87 -25.80 -9.99
C GLU A 228 19.79 -24.40 -10.62
N PHE A 229 20.42 -24.23 -11.78
CA PHE A 229 20.31 -23.01 -12.58
C PHE A 229 18.85 -22.70 -13.00
N LYS A 230 18.09 -23.72 -13.44
CA LYS A 230 16.67 -23.55 -13.79
C LYS A 230 15.82 -23.13 -12.58
N ILE A 231 15.98 -23.78 -11.43
CA ILE A 231 15.22 -23.45 -10.21
C ILE A 231 15.53 -22.02 -9.74
N GLN A 232 16.81 -21.63 -9.70
CA GLN A 232 17.20 -20.26 -9.37
C GLN A 232 16.60 -19.25 -10.35
N SER A 233 16.61 -19.55 -11.65
CA SER A 233 16.03 -18.66 -12.67
C SER A 233 14.53 -18.45 -12.49
N GLU A 234 13.79 -19.47 -12.07
CA GLU A 234 12.35 -19.37 -11.81
C GLU A 234 12.06 -18.55 -10.55
N ALA A 235 12.82 -18.79 -9.46
CA ALA A 235 12.69 -18.04 -8.22
C ALA A 235 12.99 -16.54 -8.44
N LEU A 236 14.08 -16.24 -9.16
CA LEU A 236 14.46 -14.86 -9.50
C LEU A 236 13.42 -14.19 -10.39
N ARG A 237 12.86 -14.92 -11.37
CA ARG A 237 11.76 -14.42 -12.20
C ARG A 237 10.52 -14.11 -11.37
N ARG A 238 10.14 -14.98 -10.42
CA ARG A 238 8.99 -14.76 -9.52
C ARG A 238 9.22 -13.54 -8.63
N LYS A 239 10.42 -13.40 -8.04
CA LYS A 239 10.80 -12.23 -7.25
C LYS A 239 10.71 -10.95 -8.08
N TRP A 240 11.32 -10.94 -9.26
CA TRP A 240 11.24 -9.80 -10.17
C TRP A 240 9.79 -9.45 -10.54
N GLN A 241 8.93 -10.43 -10.79
CA GLN A 241 7.52 -10.19 -11.09
C GLN A 241 6.81 -9.51 -9.92
N ARG A 242 7.03 -10.00 -8.68
CA ARG A 242 6.47 -9.37 -7.48
C ARG A 242 6.94 -7.93 -7.32
N ASP A 243 8.25 -7.69 -7.46
CA ASP A 243 8.81 -6.35 -7.36
C ASP A 243 8.27 -5.42 -8.46
N ALA A 244 8.11 -5.92 -9.69
CA ALA A 244 7.53 -5.18 -10.79
C ALA A 244 6.05 -4.83 -10.56
N TYR A 245 5.25 -5.75 -10.04
CA TYR A 245 3.85 -5.48 -9.70
C TYR A 245 3.72 -4.52 -8.51
N ALA A 246 4.55 -4.68 -7.48
CA ALA A 246 4.59 -3.77 -6.34
C ALA A 246 4.96 -2.35 -6.78
N ASN A 247 6.02 -2.20 -7.60
CA ASN A 247 6.44 -0.92 -8.14
C ASN A 247 5.36 -0.28 -9.03
N ALA A 248 4.71 -1.07 -9.88
CA ALA A 248 3.60 -0.59 -10.71
C ALA A 248 2.39 -0.14 -9.87
N GLY A 249 2.11 -0.81 -8.75
CA GLY A 249 1.07 -0.40 -7.80
C GLY A 249 1.38 0.92 -7.10
N TRP A 250 2.65 1.19 -6.78
CA TRP A 250 3.05 2.47 -6.18
C TRP A 250 2.96 3.66 -7.14
N LEU A 251 3.08 3.47 -8.46
CA LEU A 251 3.00 4.56 -9.45
C LEU A 251 1.76 5.45 -9.31
N PRO A 252 0.51 4.95 -9.34
CA PRO A 252 -0.68 5.80 -9.17
C PRO A 252 -0.72 6.47 -7.79
N VAL A 253 -0.22 5.83 -6.74
CA VAL A 253 -0.20 6.37 -5.37
C VAL A 253 0.72 7.60 -5.30
N THR A 254 1.96 7.42 -5.73
CA THR A 254 2.99 8.47 -5.71
C THR A 254 2.64 9.63 -6.64
N LEU A 255 2.04 9.32 -7.80
CA LEU A 255 1.56 10.33 -8.73
C LEU A 255 0.41 11.14 -8.13
N HIS A 256 -0.53 10.50 -7.44
CA HIS A 256 -1.68 11.17 -6.88
C HIS A 256 -1.29 12.25 -5.86
N TRP A 257 -0.38 11.94 -4.94
CA TRP A 257 0.09 12.89 -3.91
C TRP A 257 1.19 13.86 -4.37
N SER A 258 1.60 13.81 -5.64
CA SER A 258 2.61 14.73 -6.19
C SER A 258 2.06 16.11 -6.58
N PHE A 259 0.74 16.29 -6.53
CA PHE A 259 0.04 17.53 -6.87
C PHE A 259 -0.33 18.32 -5.60
N GLU A 260 -0.27 19.65 -5.68
CA GLU A 260 -0.67 20.53 -4.56
C GLU A 260 -2.19 20.56 -4.36
N ASP A 261 -2.93 20.40 -5.46
CA ASP A 261 -4.39 20.25 -5.46
C ASP A 261 -4.71 18.85 -6.00
N GLU A 262 -5.36 18.05 -5.16
CA GLU A 262 -5.77 16.67 -5.47
C GLU A 262 -6.69 16.61 -6.69
N ASN A 263 -7.47 17.66 -6.97
CA ASN A 263 -8.37 17.72 -8.12
C ASN A 263 -7.62 17.80 -9.46
N ASN A 264 -6.37 18.27 -9.44
CA ASN A 264 -5.50 18.32 -10.63
C ASN A 264 -4.77 16.99 -10.87
N SER A 265 -4.91 16.02 -9.96
CA SER A 265 -4.32 14.71 -10.12
C SER A 265 -5.01 13.93 -11.25
N PRO A 266 -4.26 13.32 -12.18
CA PRO A 266 -4.83 12.45 -13.18
C PRO A 266 -5.32 11.11 -12.60
N VAL A 267 -5.04 10.84 -11.32
CA VAL A 267 -5.37 9.60 -10.63
C VAL A 267 -6.44 9.90 -9.58
N ASN A 268 -7.58 9.22 -9.66
CA ASN A 268 -8.63 9.33 -8.66
C ASN A 268 -8.39 8.39 -7.46
N ASP A 269 -9.15 8.60 -6.38
CA ASP A 269 -9.05 7.84 -5.12
C ASP A 269 -9.26 6.32 -5.29
N THR A 270 -10.02 5.93 -6.33
CA THR A 270 -10.20 4.51 -6.66
C THR A 270 -8.88 3.88 -7.10
N TRP A 271 -8.15 4.54 -8.00
CA TRP A 271 -6.85 4.07 -8.48
C TRP A 271 -5.76 4.22 -7.43
N LEU A 272 -5.84 5.24 -6.56
CA LEU A 272 -5.00 5.36 -5.37
C LEU A 272 -5.13 4.11 -4.48
N GLY A 273 -6.36 3.75 -4.11
CA GLY A 273 -6.63 2.58 -3.25
C GLY A 273 -6.24 1.26 -3.91
N LEU A 274 -6.60 1.05 -5.18
CA LEU A 274 -6.19 -0.16 -5.92
C LEU A 274 -4.66 -0.26 -6.06
N GLY A 275 -4.02 0.86 -6.38
CA GLY A 275 -2.58 0.95 -6.57
C GLY A 275 -1.82 0.52 -5.32
N GLY A 276 -2.10 1.13 -4.18
CA GLY A 276 -1.38 0.83 -2.93
C GLY A 276 -1.77 -0.50 -2.28
N MET A 277 -2.94 -1.06 -2.63
CA MET A 277 -3.32 -2.41 -2.17
C MET A 277 -2.41 -3.49 -2.75
N ILE A 278 -1.97 -3.36 -4.01
CA ILE A 278 -1.09 -4.34 -4.68
C ILE A 278 0.23 -4.57 -3.92
N PRO A 279 1.08 -3.55 -3.66
CA PRO A 279 2.32 -3.74 -2.92
C PRO A 279 2.08 -4.19 -1.48
N GLY A 280 0.99 -3.75 -0.83
CA GLY A 280 0.62 -4.27 0.49
C GLY A 280 0.37 -5.78 0.49
N VAL A 281 -0.46 -6.26 -0.45
CA VAL A 281 -0.75 -7.70 -0.58
C VAL A 281 0.50 -8.49 -0.93
N ILE A 282 1.33 -7.99 -1.84
CA ILE A 282 2.61 -8.63 -2.20
C ILE A 282 3.52 -8.72 -0.97
N GLY A 283 3.66 -7.63 -0.20
CA GLY A 283 4.43 -7.61 1.04
C GLY A 283 3.91 -8.61 2.07
N LEU A 284 2.59 -8.70 2.23
CA LEU A 284 1.97 -9.64 3.17
C LEU A 284 2.19 -11.09 2.74
N LEU A 285 2.12 -11.39 1.44
CA LEU A 285 2.43 -12.71 0.89
C LEU A 285 3.92 -13.07 1.09
N ASN A 286 4.83 -12.10 0.90
CA ASN A 286 6.26 -12.32 1.14
C ASN A 286 6.52 -12.62 2.63
N ALA A 287 5.98 -11.81 3.54
CA ALA A 287 6.11 -12.02 4.98
C ALA A 287 5.48 -13.36 5.43
N TRP A 288 4.38 -13.76 4.79
CA TRP A 288 3.75 -15.06 5.02
C TRP A 288 4.64 -16.22 4.59
N GLU A 289 5.26 -16.13 3.41
CA GLU A 289 6.18 -17.15 2.92
C GLU A 289 7.45 -17.25 3.77
N GLU A 290 8.05 -16.13 4.14
CA GLU A 290 9.25 -16.07 4.99
C GLU A 290 9.02 -16.70 6.37
N THR A 291 7.83 -16.54 6.95
CA THR A 291 7.47 -17.10 8.27
C THR A 291 6.87 -18.51 8.21
N SER A 292 6.70 -19.05 6.99
CA SER A 292 6.31 -20.44 6.76
C SER A 292 7.47 -21.40 7.03
N ASP A 293 8.70 -20.97 6.73
CA ASP A 293 9.90 -21.73 7.05
C ASP A 293 10.19 -21.63 8.55
N ARG A 294 10.13 -22.79 9.23
CA ARG A 294 10.23 -22.97 10.70
C ARG A 294 11.53 -22.44 11.35
N ARG A 295 12.42 -21.77 10.59
CA ARG A 295 13.73 -21.29 11.04
C ARG A 295 13.78 -19.80 11.37
N ALA A 296 12.76 -19.01 11.03
CA ALA A 296 12.81 -17.55 11.11
C ALA A 296 12.42 -16.95 12.48
N VAL A 297 12.04 -17.78 13.48
CA VAL A 297 11.74 -17.31 14.83
C VAL A 297 12.59 -18.10 15.82
N ALA A 298 13.83 -17.66 15.98
CA ALA A 298 14.72 -17.98 17.09
C ALA A 298 15.37 -16.69 17.56
#